data_AF-A0A3D8H5D3-F1
#
_entry.id   AF-A0A3D8H5D3-F1
#
_cell.length_a   1.000
_cell.length_b   1.000
_cell.length_c   1.000
_cell.angle_alpha   90.00
_cell.angle_beta   90.00
_cell.angle_gamma   90.00
#
_symmetry.space_group_name_H-M   'P 1'
#
loop_
_entity.id
_entity.type
_entity.pdbx_description
1 polymer ?
#
loop_
_entity_poly.entity_id
_entity_poly.type
_entity_poly.pdbx_seq_one_letter_code
_entity_poly.pdbx_strand_id
1 'polypeptide(L)'
;MIKHAKTSTLLAALVSGAFATSSALAAEHKAGVWTNDQSVANGVVSARKVVAEQNGWLVVHRTDESMKPGPVVAHAPLRKGMNMDVAAILTEEVQSGDMLMLMVHSEDGGMKTGIFEYTLGAKEDGPIKKDGKLVMQTITAK
;
A
#
# COMPACT_ATOMS: atom_id res chain seq x y z
N MET A 1 42.07 -74.20 16.21
CA MET A 1 40.74 -74.81 16.40
C MET A 1 39.79 -73.75 16.93
N ILE A 2 38.62 -73.57 16.29
CA ILE A 2 37.33 -73.01 16.77
C ILE A 2 37.39 -72.10 18.03
N LYS A 3 37.10 -70.78 17.96
CA LYS A 3 35.76 -70.12 18.03
C LYS A 3 36.02 -68.58 18.02
N HIS A 4 35.11 -67.65 17.72
CA HIS A 4 33.70 -67.64 17.24
C HIS A 4 33.44 -66.31 16.47
N ALA A 5 32.18 -65.94 16.17
CA ALA A 5 31.79 -64.70 15.47
C ALA A 5 30.90 -63.78 16.33
N LYS A 6 30.81 -62.48 15.96
CA LYS A 6 29.81 -61.41 16.28
C LYS A 6 30.45 -60.03 15.98
N THR A 7 29.81 -58.98 15.43
CA THR A 7 28.43 -58.72 14.94
C THR A 7 28.49 -57.65 13.83
N SER A 8 27.52 -57.62 12.92
CA SER A 8 27.37 -56.59 11.87
C SER A 8 26.81 -55.27 12.40
N THR A 9 27.29 -54.13 11.87
CA THR A 9 26.56 -52.84 11.92
C THR A 9 26.75 -52.09 10.60
N LEU A 10 25.65 -51.55 10.07
CA LEU A 10 25.54 -50.85 8.78
C LEU A 10 25.22 -49.35 9.02
N LEU A 11 25.21 -48.54 7.94
CA LEU A 11 24.76 -47.14 7.85
C LEU A 11 25.66 -46.07 8.51
N ALA A 12 25.71 -44.82 8.02
CA ALA A 12 25.09 -44.20 6.83
C ALA A 12 25.99 -43.12 6.23
N ALA A 13 25.87 -42.85 4.92
CA ALA A 13 26.42 -41.66 4.28
C ALA A 13 25.42 -40.49 4.38
N LEU A 14 25.91 -39.31 4.73
CA LEU A 14 25.12 -38.06 4.72
C LEU A 14 25.82 -37.03 3.83
N VAL A 15 25.26 -36.81 2.64
CA VAL A 15 25.59 -35.67 1.78
C VAL A 15 24.71 -34.51 2.18
N SER A 16 25.27 -33.52 2.88
CA SER A 16 24.56 -32.28 3.19
C SER A 16 24.74 -31.27 2.06
N GLY A 17 23.71 -31.12 1.23
CA GLY A 17 23.69 -30.17 0.12
C GLY A 17 23.65 -28.71 0.57
N ALA A 18 24.29 -27.83 -0.20
CA ALA A 18 24.25 -26.39 0.04
C ALA A 18 22.91 -25.80 -0.40
N PHE A 19 22.25 -25.07 0.50
CA PHE A 19 21.16 -24.16 0.18
C PHE A 19 21.62 -22.72 0.46
N ALA A 20 22.02 -22.00 -0.59
CA ALA A 20 22.19 -20.56 -0.52
C ALA A 20 20.79 -19.91 -0.47
N THR A 21 20.41 -19.39 0.69
CA THR A 21 19.11 -18.74 0.89
C THR A 21 19.10 -17.34 0.31
N SER A 22 18.33 -17.13 -0.76
CA SER A 22 18.13 -15.80 -1.37
C SER A 22 17.50 -14.82 -0.36
N SER A 23 18.27 -13.85 0.11
CA SER A 23 17.87 -12.80 1.07
C SER A 23 17.03 -11.67 0.43
N ALA A 24 16.08 -12.02 -0.44
CA ALA A 24 15.38 -11.08 -1.33
C ALA A 24 13.91 -10.76 -0.93
N LEU A 25 13.45 -11.16 0.26
CA LEU A 25 12.06 -11.01 0.73
C LEU A 25 11.93 -10.10 1.96
N ALA A 26 12.34 -8.82 1.85
CA ALA A 26 12.32 -7.87 2.96
C ALA A 26 11.90 -6.43 2.60
N ALA A 27 11.16 -6.22 1.49
CA ALA A 27 10.76 -4.90 1.01
C ALA A 27 9.24 -4.61 1.04
N GLU A 28 8.43 -5.53 1.57
CA GLU A 28 6.99 -5.60 1.22
C GLU A 28 5.99 -5.04 2.26
N HIS A 29 6.46 -4.57 3.43
CA HIS A 29 5.59 -4.31 4.61
C HIS A 29 5.54 -2.86 5.11
N LYS A 30 5.94 -1.87 4.29
CA LYS A 30 5.79 -0.44 4.64
C LYS A 30 4.53 0.14 4.01
N ALA A 31 3.67 0.76 4.81
CA ALA A 31 2.55 1.55 4.33
C ALA A 31 3.05 2.71 3.45
N GLY A 32 2.33 3.02 2.38
CA GLY A 32 2.77 4.03 1.41
C GLY A 32 1.92 4.07 0.15
N VAL A 33 2.08 5.16 -0.60
CA VAL A 33 1.48 5.38 -1.92
C VAL A 33 2.62 5.52 -2.93
N TRP A 34 2.59 4.72 -4.00
CA TRP A 34 3.54 4.79 -5.10
C TRP A 34 2.80 5.25 -6.36
N THR A 35 2.96 6.52 -6.66
CA THR A 35 2.47 7.18 -7.87
C THR A 35 3.48 8.22 -8.34
N ASN A 36 3.30 8.71 -9.55
CA ASN A 36 4.07 9.80 -10.15
C ASN A 36 3.10 10.77 -10.83
N ASP A 37 3.63 11.94 -11.20
CA ASP A 37 3.09 12.81 -12.24
C ASP A 37 2.52 12.02 -13.42
N GLN A 38 1.28 12.32 -13.79
CA GLN A 38 0.52 11.58 -14.80
C GLN A 38 -0.53 12.48 -15.43
N SER A 39 -1.01 12.12 -16.62
CA SER A 39 -2.19 12.77 -17.17
C SER A 39 -3.47 12.21 -16.55
N VAL A 40 -4.42 13.11 -16.30
CA VAL A 40 -5.74 12.82 -15.71
C VAL A 40 -6.88 13.03 -16.70
N ALA A 41 -6.56 13.27 -17.98
CA ALA A 41 -7.51 13.58 -19.04
C ALA A 41 -8.53 12.45 -19.34
N ASN A 42 -8.30 11.25 -18.79
CA ASN A 42 -9.23 10.12 -18.82
C ASN A 42 -10.22 10.09 -17.63
N GLY A 43 -10.23 11.11 -16.76
CA GLY A 43 -11.09 11.18 -15.58
C GLY A 43 -10.61 10.34 -14.39
N VAL A 44 -9.33 9.94 -14.35
CA VAL A 44 -8.79 9.04 -13.31
C VAL A 44 -7.44 9.52 -12.80
N VAL A 45 -7.25 9.41 -11.49
CA VAL A 45 -5.94 9.54 -10.82
C VAL A 45 -5.53 8.15 -10.34
N SER A 46 -4.37 7.67 -10.80
CA SER A 46 -3.92 6.30 -10.56
C SER A 46 -2.76 6.24 -9.56
N ALA A 47 -2.71 5.19 -8.76
CA ALA A 47 -1.54 4.79 -7.98
C ALA A 47 -1.13 3.36 -8.35
N ARG A 48 0.11 3.18 -8.82
CA ARG A 48 0.64 1.86 -9.23
C ARG A 48 0.63 0.86 -8.08
N LYS A 49 0.89 1.34 -6.86
CA LYS A 49 0.80 0.55 -5.63
C LYS A 49 0.34 1.41 -4.47
N VAL A 50 -0.51 0.86 -3.62
CA VAL A 50 -0.81 1.40 -2.28
C VAL A 50 -0.72 0.25 -1.28
N VAL A 51 0.02 0.46 -0.18
CA VAL A 51 0.06 -0.48 0.93
C VAL A 51 -0.67 0.15 2.12
N ALA A 52 -1.78 -0.46 2.53
CA ALA A 52 -2.65 0.01 3.61
C ALA A 52 -2.62 -0.97 4.80
N GLU A 53 -2.65 -0.45 6.03
CA GLU A 53 -2.53 -1.29 7.24
C GLU A 53 -3.87 -1.84 7.74
N GLN A 54 -4.97 -1.23 7.29
CA GLN A 54 -6.35 -1.71 7.37
C GLN A 54 -7.07 -1.41 6.05
N ASN A 55 -8.36 -1.76 5.95
CA ASN A 55 -9.19 -1.29 4.84
C ASN A 55 -9.40 0.23 4.93
N GLY A 56 -9.83 0.82 3.82
CA GLY A 56 -10.17 2.23 3.77
C GLY A 56 -10.13 2.75 2.36
N TRP A 57 -9.51 3.91 2.17
CA TRP A 57 -9.66 4.69 0.94
C TRP A 57 -8.34 5.30 0.48
N LEU A 58 -8.08 5.25 -0.82
CA LEU A 58 -7.16 6.16 -1.48
C LEU A 58 -7.96 7.42 -1.79
N VAL A 59 -7.69 8.51 -1.07
CA VAL A 59 -8.38 9.79 -1.24
C VAL A 59 -7.46 10.75 -1.96
N VAL A 60 -7.96 11.45 -2.97
CA VAL A 60 -7.21 12.44 -3.74
C VAL A 60 -7.71 13.81 -3.36
N HIS A 61 -6.87 14.57 -2.67
CA HIS A 61 -7.12 15.97 -2.35
C HIS A 61 -6.46 16.88 -3.38
N ARG A 62 -7.03 18.07 -3.62
CA ARG A 62 -6.24 19.21 -4.11
C ARG A 62 -5.20 19.59 -3.06
N THR A 63 -4.04 20.09 -3.47
CA THR A 63 -3.04 20.68 -2.58
C THR A 63 -2.27 21.79 -3.29
N ASP A 64 -1.32 22.39 -2.58
CA ASP A 64 -0.46 23.47 -3.06
C ASP A 64 0.91 23.37 -2.37
N GLU A 65 1.76 24.39 -2.53
CA GLU A 65 3.08 24.50 -1.91
C GLU A 65 3.05 24.41 -0.36
N SER A 66 1.90 24.66 0.28
CA SER A 66 1.73 24.51 1.73
C SER A 66 1.58 23.06 2.18
N MET A 67 1.44 22.12 1.24
CA MET A 67 1.32 20.67 1.46
C MET A 67 0.18 20.31 2.43
N LYS A 68 -0.94 21.02 2.34
CA LYS A 68 -2.16 20.76 3.09
C LYS A 68 -3.22 20.10 2.21
N PRO A 69 -4.00 19.13 2.73
CA PRO A 69 -5.13 18.58 1.99
C PRO A 69 -6.26 19.62 1.87
N GLY A 70 -6.60 19.98 0.64
CA GLY A 70 -7.78 20.77 0.27
C GLY A 70 -9.00 19.87 -0.01
N PRO A 71 -9.97 20.33 -0.82
CA PRO A 71 -11.13 19.53 -1.23
C PRO A 71 -10.76 18.18 -1.85
N VAL A 72 -11.61 17.17 -1.64
CA VAL A 72 -11.47 15.84 -2.25
C VAL A 72 -12.01 15.87 -3.68
N VAL A 73 -11.21 15.41 -4.64
CA VAL A 73 -11.55 15.37 -6.07
C VAL A 73 -11.68 13.96 -6.64
N ALA A 74 -11.24 12.94 -5.91
CA ALA A 74 -11.46 11.52 -6.22
C ALA A 74 -11.28 10.65 -4.97
N HIS A 75 -11.83 9.44 -5.01
CA HIS A 75 -11.47 8.37 -4.07
C HIS A 75 -11.57 6.98 -4.70
N ALA A 76 -10.91 5.99 -4.09
CA ALA A 76 -11.02 4.57 -4.44
C ALA A 76 -10.94 3.69 -3.18
N PRO A 77 -11.68 2.56 -3.12
CA PRO A 77 -11.57 1.62 -2.00
C PRO A 77 -10.20 0.92 -1.97
N LEU A 78 -9.68 0.71 -0.77
CA LEU A 78 -8.47 -0.04 -0.49
C LEU A 78 -8.78 -1.20 0.45
N ARG A 79 -8.19 -2.36 0.16
CA ARG A 79 -8.12 -3.48 1.09
C ARG A 79 -6.87 -3.35 1.95
N LYS A 80 -6.92 -3.90 3.17
CA LYS A 80 -5.71 -4.15 3.97
C LYS A 80 -4.66 -4.92 3.15
N GLY A 81 -3.40 -4.49 3.24
CA GLY A 81 -2.27 -5.09 2.52
C GLY A 81 -1.93 -4.32 1.24
N MET A 82 -1.44 -5.04 0.23
CA MET A 82 -1.02 -4.46 -1.05
C MET A 82 -2.20 -4.34 -2.02
N ASN A 83 -2.39 -3.15 -2.57
CA ASN A 83 -3.32 -2.85 -3.64
C ASN A 83 -2.47 -2.40 -4.84
N MET A 84 -2.69 -3.00 -6.01
CA MET A 84 -1.99 -2.65 -7.25
C MET A 84 -2.94 -1.94 -8.20
N ASP A 85 -2.41 -1.05 -9.03
CA ASP A 85 -3.14 -0.33 -10.10
C ASP A 85 -4.48 0.28 -9.62
N VAL A 86 -4.42 1.00 -8.50
CA VAL A 86 -5.57 1.63 -7.87
C VAL A 86 -5.99 2.85 -8.68
N ALA A 87 -7.19 2.83 -9.23
CA ALA A 87 -7.79 3.92 -10.01
C ALA A 87 -8.81 4.69 -9.16
N ALA A 88 -8.51 5.93 -8.81
CA ALA A 88 -9.46 6.86 -8.18
C ALA A 88 -10.15 7.70 -9.26
N ILE A 89 -11.47 7.56 -9.38
CA ILE A 89 -12.27 8.25 -10.40
C ILE A 89 -12.51 9.68 -9.94
N LEU A 90 -12.26 10.64 -10.84
CA LEU A 90 -12.49 12.06 -10.59
C LEU A 90 -13.99 12.36 -10.44
N THR A 91 -14.34 13.03 -9.35
CA THR A 91 -15.66 13.61 -9.06
C THR A 91 -15.71 15.12 -9.32
N GLU A 92 -14.55 15.75 -9.52
CA GLU A 92 -14.39 17.15 -9.94
C GLU A 92 -13.41 17.26 -11.11
N GLU A 93 -13.50 18.35 -11.89
CA GLU A 93 -12.53 18.65 -12.96
C GLU A 93 -11.15 18.98 -12.38
N VAL A 94 -10.09 18.35 -12.90
CA VAL A 94 -8.70 18.64 -12.53
C VAL A 94 -7.95 19.07 -13.79
N GLN A 95 -7.18 20.16 -13.66
CA GLN A 95 -6.46 20.78 -14.78
C GLN A 95 -4.99 20.34 -14.83
N SER A 96 -4.38 20.40 -16.00
CA SER A 96 -2.93 20.20 -16.13
C SER A 96 -2.18 21.26 -15.33
N GLY A 97 -1.21 20.83 -14.53
CA GLY A 97 -0.52 21.68 -13.55
C GLY A 97 -1.08 21.62 -12.13
N ASP A 98 -2.31 21.15 -11.90
CA ASP A 98 -2.88 20.99 -10.55
C ASP A 98 -1.99 20.07 -9.70
N MET A 99 -1.72 20.50 -8.46
CA MET A 99 -1.08 19.65 -7.45
C MET A 99 -2.13 18.83 -6.72
N LEU A 100 -1.92 17.51 -6.69
CA LEU A 100 -2.79 16.54 -6.03
C LEU A 100 -2.04 15.82 -4.93
N MET A 101 -2.75 15.51 -3.84
CA MET A 101 -2.26 14.72 -2.72
C MET A 101 -3.07 13.44 -2.59
N LEU A 102 -2.46 12.31 -2.94
CA LEU A 102 -3.03 10.98 -2.79
C LEU A 102 -2.72 10.48 -1.38
N MET A 103 -3.73 10.31 -0.54
CA MET A 103 -3.61 10.00 0.88
C MET A 103 -4.39 8.73 1.24
N VAL A 104 -3.83 7.91 2.14
CA VAL A 104 -4.53 6.73 2.66
C VAL A 104 -5.39 7.14 3.86
N HIS A 105 -6.69 6.90 3.75
CA HIS A 105 -7.69 7.08 4.80
C HIS A 105 -8.18 5.71 5.29
N SER A 106 -8.75 5.68 6.49
CA SER A 106 -9.39 4.49 7.06
C SER A 106 -10.88 4.46 6.74
N GLU A 107 -11.51 3.26 6.75
CA GLU A 107 -12.98 3.13 6.86
C GLU A 107 -13.49 2.96 8.31
N ASP A 108 -12.59 2.85 9.31
CA ASP A 108 -12.97 2.52 10.70
C ASP A 108 -13.66 3.67 11.44
N GLY A 109 -13.60 4.89 10.88
CA GLY A 109 -14.30 6.07 11.42
C GLY A 109 -15.66 6.34 10.77
N GLY A 110 -15.96 5.69 9.64
CA GLY A 110 -17.23 5.79 8.94
C GLY A 110 -18.40 5.19 9.74
N MET A 111 -19.60 5.67 9.44
CA MET A 111 -20.86 5.15 10.00
C MET A 111 -21.39 3.96 9.18
N LYS A 112 -20.90 3.76 7.95
CA LYS A 112 -21.32 2.70 7.04
C LYS A 112 -20.12 2.03 6.35
N THR A 113 -19.92 0.74 6.62
CA THR A 113 -18.89 -0.08 5.96
C THR A 113 -18.98 0.01 4.42
N GLY A 114 -17.84 0.24 3.76
CA GLY A 114 -17.78 0.33 2.30
C GLY A 114 -18.44 1.57 1.67
N ILE A 115 -18.81 2.59 2.44
CA ILE A 115 -19.23 3.91 1.94
C ILE A 115 -18.21 4.95 2.42
N PHE A 116 -17.66 5.74 1.51
CA PHE A 116 -16.70 6.78 1.87
C PHE A 116 -17.42 7.96 2.54
N GLU A 117 -17.11 8.22 3.81
CA GLU A 117 -17.74 9.27 4.61
C GLU A 117 -16.67 10.24 5.17
N TYR A 118 -16.36 11.29 4.40
CA TYR A 118 -15.34 12.29 4.76
C TYR A 118 -15.85 13.74 4.78
N THR A 119 -15.38 14.51 5.76
CA THR A 119 -15.52 15.97 5.85
C THR A 119 -14.14 16.62 6.04
N LEU A 120 -13.96 17.88 5.62
CA LEU A 120 -12.67 18.57 5.82
C LEU A 120 -12.37 18.73 7.32
N GLY A 121 -11.32 18.03 7.79
CA GLY A 121 -10.98 17.94 9.21
C GLY A 121 -11.66 16.78 9.96
N ALA A 122 -12.18 15.78 9.23
CA ALA A 122 -12.99 14.65 9.70
C ALA A 122 -12.60 14.00 11.05
N LYS A 123 -13.64 13.57 11.77
CA LYS A 123 -13.58 12.48 12.77
C LYS A 123 -13.85 11.11 12.15
N GLU A 124 -14.43 11.09 10.95
CA GLU A 124 -15.00 9.95 10.24
C GLU A 124 -13.91 9.19 9.44
N ASP A 125 -14.04 8.98 8.12
CA ASP A 125 -13.05 8.30 7.27
C ASP A 125 -11.78 9.15 7.05
N GLY A 126 -11.08 9.40 8.15
CA GLY A 126 -9.93 10.29 8.26
C GLY A 126 -8.61 9.64 7.82
N PRO A 127 -7.57 10.47 7.67
CA PRO A 127 -6.28 10.03 7.17
C PRO A 127 -5.50 9.19 8.18
N ILE A 128 -4.92 8.08 7.71
CA ILE A 128 -4.08 7.20 8.52
C ILE A 128 -2.71 7.86 8.74
N LYS A 129 -2.24 7.80 10.00
CA LYS A 129 -0.90 8.22 10.39
C LYS A 129 -0.05 7.02 10.80
N LYS A 130 1.04 6.79 10.08
CA LYS A 130 2.09 5.83 10.46
C LYS A 130 3.24 6.60 11.09
N ASP A 131 3.67 6.19 12.29
CA ASP A 131 4.74 6.85 13.06
C ASP A 131 4.52 8.38 13.20
N GLY A 132 3.24 8.78 13.37
CA GLY A 132 2.81 10.18 13.45
C GLY A 132 2.71 10.93 12.12
N LYS A 133 3.12 10.34 10.99
CA LYS A 133 3.15 10.96 9.66
C LYS A 133 2.02 10.44 8.78
N LEU A 134 1.46 11.33 7.94
CA LEU A 134 0.44 10.95 6.96
C LEU A 134 1.01 9.97 5.93
N VAL A 135 0.24 8.93 5.60
CA VAL A 135 0.60 8.00 4.52
C VAL A 135 0.08 8.59 3.20
N MET A 136 0.92 9.33 2.49
CA MET A 136 0.55 10.06 1.28
C MET A 136 1.68 10.16 0.26
N GLN A 137 1.32 10.56 -0.96
CA GLN A 137 2.24 11.01 -2.01
C GLN A 137 1.59 12.17 -2.78
N THR A 138 2.38 13.17 -3.18
CA THR A 138 1.92 14.26 -4.06
C THR A 138 2.35 14.07 -5.51
N ILE A 139 1.54 14.55 -6.44
CA ILE A 139 1.82 14.57 -7.88
C ILE A 139 1.38 15.89 -8.51
N THR A 140 1.91 16.22 -9.68
CA THR A 140 1.35 17.24 -10.58
C THR A 140 0.62 16.56 -11.74
N ALA A 141 -0.63 16.93 -11.97
CA ALA A 141 -1.41 16.49 -13.14
C ALA A 141 -0.79 17.03 -14.45
N LYS A 142 -0.85 16.25 -15.54
CA LYS A 142 -0.22 16.57 -16.84
C LYS A 142 -1.23 16.64 -17.99
#